data_AF-A0A317EX76-F1
#
_entry.id   AF-A0A317EX76-F1
#
_cell.length_a   1.000
_cell.length_b   1.000
_cell.length_c   1.000
_cell.angle_alpha   90.00
_cell.angle_beta   90.00
_cell.angle_gamma   90.00
#
_symmetry.space_group_name_H-M   'P 1'
#
loop_
_entity.id
_entity.type
_entity.pdbx_description
1 polymer ?
#
loop_
_entity_poly.entity_id
_entity_poly.type
_entity_poly.pdbx_seq_one_letter_code
_entity_poly.pdbx_strand_id
1 'polypeptide(L)' 'MSICLENEDNVPIEDIIKAVNKKLKEVHQLISELNLGKTEVKVDGVYRTFNDGEIVKIVSGSFKKVQVQSKIIKLF' A
#
# COMPACT_ATOMS: atom_id res chain seq x y z
N MET A 1 5.77 30.79 15.40
CA MET A 1 6.86 30.43 14.48
C MET A 1 6.19 29.85 13.25
N SER A 2 5.96 30.69 12.24
CA SER A 2 5.21 30.31 11.04
C SER A 2 6.18 29.68 10.05
N ILE A 3 5.92 28.43 9.67
CA ILE A 3 6.74 27.71 8.70
C ILE A 3 6.28 28.15 7.31
N CYS A 4 7.09 28.95 6.62
CA CYS A 4 6.89 29.32 5.23
C CYS A 4 7.14 28.09 4.35
N LEU A 5 6.09 27.58 3.71
CA LEU A 5 6.11 26.47 2.76
C LEU A 5 6.47 26.96 1.35
N GLU A 6 7.57 27.68 1.18
CA GLU A 6 7.96 28.27 -0.11
C GLU A 6 8.73 27.30 -1.03
N ASN A 7 8.93 26.03 -0.63
CA ASN A 7 9.83 25.10 -1.32
C ASN A 7 9.23 23.70 -1.60
N GLU A 8 7.90 23.54 -1.65
CA GLU A 8 7.32 22.22 -2.00
C GLU A 8 7.34 21.93 -3.51
N ASP A 9 7.44 22.93 -4.39
CA ASP A 9 7.28 22.75 -5.84
C ASP A 9 8.54 22.33 -6.62
N ASN A 10 9.72 22.27 -5.97
CA ASN A 10 11.00 21.96 -6.64
C ASN A 10 11.65 20.65 -6.18
N VAL A 11 10.89 19.72 -5.60
CA VAL A 11 11.45 18.40 -5.29
C VAL A 11 11.45 17.55 -6.57
N PRO A 12 12.61 17.10 -7.08
CA PRO A 12 12.66 16.21 -8.22
C PRO A 12 11.79 14.98 -7.92
N ILE A 13 10.97 14.57 -8.89
CA ILE A 13 10.06 13.41 -8.74
C ILE A 13 10.83 12.17 -8.24
N GLU A 14 12.11 12.04 -8.61
CA GLU A 14 13.00 10.98 -8.11
C GLU A 14 13.19 10.99 -6.59
N ASP A 15 13.33 12.17 -5.98
CA ASP A 15 13.53 12.29 -4.53
C ASP A 15 12.23 12.04 -3.77
N ILE A 16 11.09 12.42 -4.37
CA ILE A 16 9.76 12.02 -3.88
C ILE A 16 9.63 10.49 -3.92
N ILE A 17 9.98 9.85 -5.05
CA ILE A 17 9.95 8.38 -5.19
C ILE A 17 10.86 7.71 -4.16
N LYS A 18 12.08 8.23 -3.94
CA LYS A 18 13.00 7.70 -2.92
C LYS A 18 12.42 7.81 -1.52
N ALA A 19 11.84 8.96 -1.17
CA ALA A 19 11.21 9.17 0.14
C ALA A 19 10.01 8.23 0.35
N VAL A 20 9.16 8.07 -0.67
CA VAL A 20 8.03 7.13 -0.65
C VAL A 20 8.53 5.69 -0.49
N ASN A 21 9.56 5.29 -1.24
CA ASN A 21 10.14 3.94 -1.14
C ASN A 21 10.77 3.68 0.23
N LYS A 22 11.43 4.67 0.83
CA LYS A 22 11.99 4.56 2.18
C LYS A 22 10.88 4.37 3.22
N LYS A 23 9.83 5.20 3.18
CA LYS A 23 8.69 5.07 4.10
C LYS A 23 7.92 3.76 3.90
N LEU A 24 7.79 3.28 2.67
CA LEU A 24 7.20 1.97 2.39
C LEU A 24 7.98 0.84 3.07
N LYS A 25 9.32 0.87 3.02
CA LYS A 25 10.14 -0.10 3.75
C LYS A 25 9.92 -0.03 5.26
N GLU A 26 9.86 1.16 5.84
CA GLU A 26 9.59 1.35 7.27
C GLU A 26 8.20 0.80 7.65
N VAL A 27 7.18 1.03 6.83
CA VAL A 27 5.83 0.48 7.04
C VAL A 27 5.84 -1.05 6.94
N HIS A 28 6.53 -1.63 5.96
CA HIS A 28 6.66 -3.08 5.85
C HIS A 28 7.36 -3.68 7.07
N GLN A 29 8.38 -2.99 7.58
CA GLN A 29 9.10 -3.42 8.77
C GLN A 29 8.22 -3.35 10.02
N LEU A 30 7.44 -2.27 10.21
CA LEU A 30 6.46 -2.16 11.30
C LEU A 30 5.37 -3.23 11.23
N ILE A 31 4.81 -3.49 10.04
CA ILE A 31 3.83 -4.57 9.82
C ILE A 31 4.42 -5.91 10.27
N SER A 32 5.72 -6.10 10.00
CA SER A 32 6.44 -7.31 10.34
C SER A 32 6.71 -7.43 11.85
N GLU A 33 7.22 -6.37 12.47
CA GLU A 33 7.53 -6.34 13.91
C GLU A 33 6.28 -6.49 14.77
N LEU A 34 5.15 -5.92 14.33
CA LEU A 34 3.88 -5.95 15.05
C LEU A 34 3.01 -7.18 14.70
N ASN A 35 3.51 -8.09 13.86
CA ASN A 35 2.80 -9.26 13.33
C ASN A 35 1.36 -8.94 12.89
N LEU A 36 1.16 -7.82 12.20
CA LEU A 36 -0.19 -7.36 11.83
C LEU A 36 -0.83 -8.21 10.72
N GLY A 37 0.00 -9.02 10.06
CA GLY A 37 -0.37 -9.89 8.95
C GLY A 37 -0.71 -9.12 7.68
N LYS A 38 -0.32 -9.68 6.53
CA LYS A 38 -0.68 -9.15 5.21
C LYS A 38 -2.06 -9.64 4.82
N THR A 39 -2.97 -8.72 4.50
CA THR A 39 -4.31 -9.07 4.04
C THR A 39 -4.33 -9.19 2.51
N GLU A 40 -4.81 -10.31 1.99
CA GLU A 40 -4.94 -10.60 0.57
C GLU A 40 -6.38 -11.00 0.24
N VAL A 41 -6.93 -10.41 -0.82
CA VAL A 41 -8.27 -10.74 -1.33
C VAL A 41 -8.10 -11.74 -2.48
N LYS A 42 -8.68 -12.93 -2.32
CA LYS A 42 -8.79 -13.98 -3.33
C LYS A 42 -10.23 -14.08 -3.81
N VAL A 43 -10.43 -14.83 -4.89
CA VAL A 43 -11.75 -14.98 -5.55
C VAL A 43 -12.82 -15.50 -4.59
N ASP A 44 -12.42 -16.31 -3.60
CA ASP A 44 -13.27 -17.05 -2.67
C ASP A 44 -13.24 -16.52 -1.24
N GLY A 45 -12.48 -15.46 -0.96
CA GLY A 45 -12.37 -14.92 0.40
C GLY A 45 -11.27 -13.90 0.62
N VAL A 46 -11.27 -13.32 1.81
CA VAL A 46 -10.21 -12.46 2.32
C VAL A 46 -9.38 -13.24 3.32
N TYR A 47 -8.08 -13.24 3.13
CA TYR A 47 -7.10 -13.99 3.90
C TYR A 47 -6.13 -13.03 4.56
N ARG A 48 -5.63 -13.38 5.74
CA ARG A 48 -4.53 -12.69 6.40
C ARG A 48 -3.41 -13.67 6.66
N THR A 49 -2.22 -13.36 6.14
CA THR A 49 -1.00 -14.14 6.32
C THR A 49 -0.11 -13.43 7.33
N PHE A 50 0.18 -14.10 8.43
CA PHE A 50 1.07 -13.62 9.48
C PHE A 50 2.53 -13.96 9.17
N ASN A 51 3.45 -13.37 9.93
CA ASN A 51 4.87 -13.52 9.68
C ASN A 51 5.44 -14.89 10.07
N ASP A 52 4.75 -15.58 10.96
CA ASP A 52 5.01 -16.98 11.32
C ASP A 52 4.54 -17.97 10.25
N GLY A 53 3.88 -17.49 9.19
CA GLY A 53 3.32 -18.30 8.12
C GLY A 53 1.89 -18.75 8.38
N GLU A 54 1.26 -18.35 9.49
CA GLU A 54 -0.16 -18.63 9.73
C GLU A 54 -1.04 -17.91 8.71
N ILE A 55 -2.02 -18.62 8.15
CA ILE A 55 -2.98 -18.06 7.20
C ILE A 55 -4.39 -18.21 7.77
N VAL A 56 -5.03 -17.08 8.06
CA VAL A 56 -6.40 -17.04 8.60
C VAL A 56 -7.34 -16.50 7.55
N LYS A 57 -8.43 -17.21 7.27
CA LYS A 57 -9.53 -16.72 6.43
C LYS A 57 -10.42 -15.81 7.29
N ILE A 58 -10.40 -14.51 7.00
CA ILE A 58 -11.20 -13.52 7.74
C ILE A 58 -12.64 -13.53 7.24
N VAL A 59 -12.82 -13.61 5.92
CA VAL A 59 -14.13 -13.52 5.28
C VAL A 59 -14.21 -14.50 4.13
N SER A 60 -15.34 -15.20 4.02
CA SER A 60 -15.70 -15.98 2.84
C SER A 60 -16.61 -15.14 1.95
N GLY A 61 -16.41 -15.20 0.64
CA GLY A 61 -17.22 -14.43 -0.31
C GLY A 61 -16.66 -14.48 -1.72
N SER A 62 -17.50 -14.13 -2.71
CA SER A 62 -17.04 -14.02 -4.09
C SER A 62 -16.57 -12.60 -4.38
N PHE A 63 -15.25 -12.41 -4.39
CA PHE A 63 -14.64 -11.11 -4.67
C PHE A 63 -14.13 -11.10 -6.11
N LYS A 64 -14.97 -10.65 -7.05
CA LYS A 64 -14.56 -10.45 -8.44
C LYS A 64 -13.63 -9.24 -8.50
N LYS A 65 -12.37 -9.47 -8.90
CA LYS A 65 -11.44 -8.39 -9.19
C LYS A 65 -11.99 -7.59 -10.36
N VAL A 66 -12.39 -6.35 -10.12
CA VAL A 66 -12.80 -5.43 -11.19
C VAL A 66 -11.53 -5.07 -11.97
N GLN A 67 -11.32 -5.73 -13.11
CA GLN A 67 -10.32 -5.28 -14.06
C GLN A 67 -10.85 -4.00 -14.69
N VAL A 68 -10.31 -2.86 -14.24
CA VAL A 68 -10.51 -1.61 -14.95
C VAL A 68 -9.75 -1.75 -16.27
N GLN A 69 -10.48 -1.97 -17.36
CA GLN A 69 -9.92 -1.86 -18.71
C GLN A 69 -9.22 -0.52 -18.78
N SER A 70 -7.93 -0.52 -19.13
CA SER A 70 -7.03 0.64 -19.10
C SER A 70 -7.74 1.93 -19.53
N LYS A 71 -8.30 2.67 -18.56
CA LYS A 71 -8.76 4.02 -18.83
C LYS A 71 -7.49 4.83 -18.88
N ILE A 72 -7.14 5.26 -20.09
CA ILE A 72 -6.20 6.35 -20.33
C ILE A 72 -6.54 7.42 -19.30
N ILE A 73 -5.65 7.65 -18.35
CA ILE A 73 -5.80 8.74 -17.38
C ILE A 73 -5.67 10.00 -18.23
N LYS A 74 -6.80 10.61 -18.60
CA LYS A 74 -6.79 11.96 -19.21
C LYS A 74 -6.43 12.93 -18.09
N LEU A 75 -5.17 13.35 -18.05
CA LEU A 75 -4.81 14.62 -17.42
C LEU A 75 -5.34 15.71 -18.36
N PHE A 76 -6.27 16.51 -17.85
CA PHE A 76 -6.69 17.76 -18.49
C PHE A 76 -5.65 18.84 -18.19
#